data_AF-A0A329RMU9-F1
#
_entry.id   AF-A0A329RMU9-F1
#
_cell.length_a   1.000
_cell.length_b   1.000
_cell.length_c   1.000
_cell.angle_alpha   90.00
_cell.angle_beta   90.00
_cell.angle_gamma   90.00
#
_symmetry.space_group_name_H-M   'P 1'
#
loop_
_entity.id
_entity.type
_entity.pdbx_description
1 polymer ?
#
loop_
_entity_poly.entity_id
_entity_poly.type
_entity_poly.pdbx_seq_one_letter_code
_entity_poly.pdbx_strand_id
1 'polypeptide(L)'
;MNADRRYEGCRALQTEASSFGAKLPAKKALHHLIAFHICYRVRNTEDETRIKEKAEFTKSKAGFQQHTTQWNNDMAHWAESVGGIEEAISRRRISKELTKCRVPTWMNDKDRACCHLHLKPFTNTRRNHHCRACGEIIC
;
A
#
# COMPACT_ATOMS: atom_id res chain seq x y z
N MET A 1 36.54 -4.82 8.20
CA MET A 1 37.57 -5.26 7.22
C MET A 1 38.30 -4.12 6.48
N ASN A 2 37.99 -2.83 6.68
CA ASN A 2 38.68 -1.71 5.99
C ASN A 2 39.65 -0.89 6.86
N ALA A 3 39.70 -1.11 8.18
CA ALA A 3 40.62 -0.42 9.08
C ALA A 3 42.05 -1.02 9.04
N ASP A 4 42.17 -2.35 8.94
CA ASP A 4 43.47 -3.05 8.96
C ASP A 4 44.37 -2.69 7.76
N ARG A 5 43.79 -2.51 6.56
CA ARG A 5 44.56 -2.13 5.36
C ARG A 5 45.18 -0.73 5.43
N ARG A 6 44.60 0.20 6.21
CA ARG A 6 45.17 1.55 6.41
C ARG A 6 46.33 1.55 7.41
N TYR A 7 46.32 0.63 8.38
CA TYR A 7 47.39 0.48 9.35
C TYR A 7 48.67 -0.10 8.71
N GLU A 8 48.52 -1.00 7.74
CA GLU A 8 49.65 -1.52 6.97
C GLU A 8 50.30 -0.46 6.06
N GLY A 9 49.50 0.43 5.45
CA GLY A 9 50.02 1.55 4.66
C GLY A 9 50.85 2.55 5.50
N CYS A 10 50.46 2.80 6.75
CA CYS A 10 51.24 3.62 7.68
C CYS A 10 52.53 2.94 8.16
N ARG A 11 52.53 1.61 8.30
CA ARG A 11 53.72 0.84 8.67
C ARG A 11 54.77 0.85 7.55
N ALA A 12 54.32 0.81 6.29
CA ALA A 12 55.19 0.90 5.11
C ALA A 12 55.92 2.25 4.98
N LEU A 13 55.25 3.37 5.27
CA LEU A 13 55.87 4.71 5.27
C LEU A 13 56.92 4.89 6.38
N GLN A 14 56.78 4.17 7.49
CA GLN A 14 57.74 4.19 8.59
C GLN A 14 59.02 3.41 8.28
N THR A 15 58.91 2.35 7.47
CA THR A 15 60.06 1.59 6.97
C THR A 15 60.84 2.31 5.87
N GLU A 16 60.18 3.13 5.04
CA GLU A 16 60.87 3.93 4.02
C GLU A 16 61.73 5.06 4.63
N ALA A 17 61.29 5.64 5.76
CA ALA A 17 62.05 6.67 6.47
C ALA A 17 63.38 6.16 7.08
N SER A 18 63.49 4.84 7.32
CA SER A 18 64.73 4.21 7.79
C SER A 18 65.74 3.94 6.67
N SER A 19 65.33 4.06 5.40
CA SER A 19 66.17 3.78 4.23
C SER A 19 66.83 5.02 3.61
N PHE A 20 66.34 6.23 3.92
CA PHE A 20 66.97 7.49 3.51
C PHE A 20 67.90 8.00 4.63
N GLY A 21 69.18 7.67 4.51
CA GLY A 21 70.27 8.08 5.40
C GLY A 21 70.60 9.58 5.41
N ALA A 22 69.59 10.45 5.50
CA ALA A 22 69.77 11.88 5.72
C ALA A 22 69.30 12.23 7.14
N LYS A 23 70.25 12.59 8.01
CA LYS A 23 70.00 13.17 9.33
C LYS A 23 69.21 14.48 9.17
N LEU A 24 67.90 14.39 9.03
CA LEU A 24 67.02 15.52 9.29
C LEU A 24 67.24 15.90 10.77
N PRO A 25 67.57 17.17 11.08
CA PRO A 25 67.73 17.58 12.47
C PRO A 25 66.44 17.24 13.22
N ALA A 26 66.55 16.66 14.41
CA ALA A 26 65.42 16.10 15.18
C ALA A 26 64.21 17.04 15.28
N LYS A 27 64.45 18.36 15.27
CA LYS A 27 63.41 19.41 15.23
C LYS A 27 62.53 19.37 13.97
N LYS A 28 63.11 19.08 12.79
CA LYS A 28 62.35 18.92 11.53
C LYS A 28 61.53 17.63 11.53
N ALA A 29 62.08 16.53 12.04
CA ALA A 29 61.34 15.26 12.14
C ALA A 29 60.09 15.38 13.05
N LEU A 30 60.21 16.07 14.18
CA LEU A 30 59.09 16.36 15.08
C LEU A 30 58.01 17.20 14.39
N HIS A 31 58.39 18.23 13.61
CA HIS A 31 57.46 19.08 12.89
C HIS A 31 56.65 18.29 11.84
N HIS A 32 57.29 17.36 11.12
CA HIS A 32 56.59 16.50 10.15
C HIS A 32 55.60 15.53 10.83
N LEU A 33 55.95 14.95 11.97
CA LEU A 33 55.05 14.09 12.74
C LEU A 33 53.82 14.85 13.26
N ILE A 34 54.03 16.08 13.74
CA ILE A 34 52.93 16.96 14.18
C ILE A 34 52.03 17.31 13.00
N ALA A 35 52.59 17.72 11.86
CA ALA A 35 51.82 18.03 10.66
C ALA A 35 50.99 16.83 10.18
N PHE A 36 51.58 15.63 10.16
CA PHE A 36 50.88 14.39 9.81
C PHE A 36 49.73 14.09 10.79
N HIS A 37 49.96 14.21 12.10
CA HIS A 37 48.93 13.95 13.09
C HIS A 37 47.76 14.94 12.99
N ILE A 38 48.05 16.21 12.73
CA ILE A 38 47.04 17.25 12.49
C ILE A 38 46.22 16.90 11.24
N CYS A 39 46.86 16.63 10.10
CA CYS A 39 46.17 16.27 8.87
C CYS A 39 45.32 15.00 9.02
N TYR A 40 45.83 13.98 9.74
CA TYR A 40 45.09 12.77 10.04
C TYR A 40 43.85 13.04 10.90
N ARG A 41 43.99 13.86 11.95
CA ARG A 41 42.87 14.25 12.81
C ARG A 41 41.80 15.02 12.03
N VAL A 42 42.20 16.01 11.20
CA VAL A 42 41.27 16.78 10.36
C VAL A 42 40.52 15.86 9.39
N ARG A 43 41.24 14.98 8.68
CA ARG A 43 40.62 14.04 7.73
C ARG A 43 39.66 13.08 8.43
N ASN A 44 40.01 12.60 9.61
CA ASN A 44 39.12 11.75 10.39
C ASN A 44 37.86 12.50 10.84
N THR A 45 37.99 13.75 11.27
CA THR A 45 36.80 14.56 11.62
C THR A 45 35.91 14.81 10.41
N GLU A 46 36.48 15.09 9.23
CA GLU A 46 35.72 15.24 7.97
C GLU A 46 35.04 13.94 7.52
N ASP A 47 35.74 12.80 7.67
CA ASP A 47 35.16 11.49 7.38
C ASP A 47 34.00 11.17 8.34
N GLU A 48 34.14 11.49 9.63
CA GLU A 48 33.08 11.32 10.62
C GLU A 48 31.86 12.20 10.34
N THR A 49 32.06 13.48 9.99
CA THR A 49 30.93 14.36 9.63
C THR A 49 30.22 13.87 8.39
N ARG A 50 30.95 13.49 7.34
CA ARG A 50 30.37 12.94 6.10
C ARG A 50 29.58 11.66 6.34
N ILE A 51 30.05 10.78 7.23
CA ILE A 51 29.34 9.55 7.60
C ILE A 51 28.03 9.90 8.32
N LYS A 52 28.05 10.85 9.25
CA LYS A 52 26.84 11.31 9.97
C LYS A 52 25.83 11.93 9.02
N GLU A 53 26.26 12.83 8.14
CA GLU A 53 25.40 13.45 7.13
C GLU A 53 24.77 12.41 6.20
N LYS A 54 25.56 11.42 5.76
CA LYS A 54 25.04 10.32 4.92
C LYS A 54 23.99 9.48 5.67
N ALA A 55 24.21 9.21 6.95
CA ALA A 55 23.26 8.46 7.78
C ALA A 55 21.96 9.25 7.97
N GLU A 56 22.06 10.55 8.26
CA GLU A 56 20.91 11.46 8.41
C GLU A 56 20.11 11.58 7.11
N PHE A 57 20.78 11.78 5.98
CA PHE A 57 20.15 11.83 4.67
C PHE A 57 19.39 10.53 4.36
N THR A 58 20.01 9.38 4.65
CA THR A 58 19.38 8.07 4.43
C THR A 58 18.15 7.89 5.31
N LYS A 59 18.22 8.31 6.58
CA LYS A 59 17.07 8.29 7.50
C LYS A 59 15.92 9.15 6.99
N SER A 60 16.20 10.38 6.56
CA SER A 60 15.19 11.29 6.00
C SER A 60 14.57 10.74 4.73
N LYS A 61 15.38 10.15 3.83
CA LYS A 61 14.88 9.49 2.61
C LYS A 61 13.96 8.31 2.93
N ALA A 62 14.35 7.45 3.87
CA ALA A 62 13.54 6.33 4.30
C ALA A 62 12.22 6.78 4.93
N GLY A 63 12.25 7.82 5.77
CA GLY A 63 11.05 8.40 6.37
C GLY A 63 10.07 8.94 5.33
N PHE A 64 10.57 9.65 4.32
CA PHE A 64 9.75 10.14 3.21
C PHE A 64 9.11 8.98 2.43
N GLN A 65 9.90 7.97 2.06
CA GLN A 65 9.40 6.80 1.35
C GLN A 65 8.34 6.03 2.15
N GLN A 66 8.53 5.88 3.46
CA GLN A 66 7.53 5.26 4.34
C GLN A 66 6.23 6.04 4.35
N HIS A 67 6.29 7.38 4.46
CA HIS A 67 5.09 8.21 4.45
C HIS A 67 4.31 8.09 3.13
N THR A 68 5.01 8.11 1.99
CA THR A 68 4.38 7.90 0.68
C THR A 68 3.76 6.50 0.56
N THR A 69 4.45 5.47 1.06
CA THR A 69 3.95 4.09 1.02
C THR A 69 2.71 3.93 1.89
N GLN A 70 2.73 4.52 3.09
CA GLN A 70 1.58 4.50 3.99
C GLN A 70 0.37 5.16 3.34
N TRP A 71 0.54 6.35 2.75
CA TRP A 71 -0.55 7.04 2.05
C TRP A 71 -1.13 6.20 0.91
N ASN A 72 -0.27 5.53 0.11
CA ASN A 72 -0.74 4.65 -0.97
C ASN A 72 -1.58 3.48 -0.42
N ASN A 73 -1.15 2.87 0.69
CA ASN A 73 -1.89 1.78 1.34
C ASN A 73 -3.23 2.28 1.89
N ASP A 74 -3.26 3.44 2.53
CA ASP A 74 -4.48 4.05 3.06
C ASP A 74 -5.48 4.36 1.93
N MET A 75 -4.99 4.83 0.77
CA MET A 75 -5.81 5.05 -0.42
C MET A 75 -6.36 3.77 -1.02
N ALA A 76 -5.56 2.68 -1.03
CA ALA A 76 -6.04 1.38 -1.49
C ALA A 76 -7.18 0.86 -0.59
N HIS A 77 -7.02 0.93 0.73
CA HIS A 77 -8.06 0.54 1.68
C HIS A 77 -9.32 1.41 1.58
N TRP A 78 -9.16 2.71 1.37
CA TRP A 78 -10.28 3.60 1.12
C TRP A 78 -11.04 3.20 -0.15
N ALA A 79 -10.33 2.93 -1.26
CA ALA A 79 -10.94 2.53 -2.51
C ALA A 79 -11.70 1.20 -2.39
N GLU A 80 -11.15 0.21 -1.68
CA GLU A 80 -11.83 -1.06 -1.37
C GLU A 80 -13.12 -0.84 -0.57
N SER A 81 -13.06 0.02 0.45
CA SER A 81 -14.22 0.33 1.29
C SER A 81 -15.34 1.00 0.49
N VAL A 82 -15.00 1.98 -0.35
CA VAL A 82 -15.96 2.63 -1.25
C VAL A 82 -16.55 1.63 -2.24
N GLY A 83 -15.74 0.76 -2.83
CA GLY A 83 -16.22 -0.31 -3.71
C GLY A 83 -17.23 -1.24 -3.04
N GLY A 84 -16.99 -1.62 -1.78
CA GLY A 84 -17.93 -2.42 -1.00
C GLY A 84 -19.27 -1.71 -0.74
N ILE A 85 -19.24 -0.40 -0.49
CA ILE A 85 -20.45 0.42 -0.32
C ILE A 85 -21.24 0.49 -1.63
N GLU A 86 -20.58 0.77 -2.76
CA GLU A 86 -21.22 0.82 -4.08
C GLU A 86 -21.87 -0.51 -4.45
N GLU A 87 -21.18 -1.63 -4.18
CA GLU A 87 -21.72 -2.96 -4.40
C GLU A 87 -22.96 -3.22 -3.53
N ALA A 88 -22.93 -2.84 -2.25
CA ALA A 88 -24.06 -2.98 -1.35
C ALA A 88 -25.27 -2.13 -1.76
N ILE A 89 -25.05 -0.92 -2.26
CA ILE A 89 -26.09 -0.05 -2.81
C ILE A 89 -26.69 -0.68 -4.07
N SER A 90 -25.84 -1.16 -4.98
CA SER A 90 -26.25 -1.79 -6.23
C SER A 90 -27.08 -3.05 -5.97
N ARG A 91 -26.61 -3.94 -5.07
CA ARG A 91 -27.36 -5.13 -4.64
C ARG A 91 -28.73 -4.78 -4.07
N ARG A 92 -28.81 -3.76 -3.20
CA ARG A 92 -30.10 -3.28 -2.65
C ARG A 92 -31.02 -2.75 -3.73
N ARG A 93 -30.51 -1.99 -4.70
CA ARG A 93 -31.31 -1.48 -5.83
C ARG A 93 -31.88 -2.62 -6.67
N ILE A 94 -31.05 -3.59 -7.07
CA ILE A 94 -31.49 -4.75 -7.85
C ILE A 94 -32.52 -5.58 -7.08
N SER A 95 -32.23 -5.90 -5.81
CA SER A 95 -33.17 -6.64 -4.96
C SER A 95 -34.52 -5.95 -4.86
N LYS A 96 -34.53 -4.62 -4.69
CA LYS A 96 -35.77 -3.83 -4.66
C LYS A 96 -36.55 -3.89 -5.97
N GLU A 97 -35.89 -3.84 -7.13
CA GLU A 97 -36.57 -3.94 -8.42
C GLU A 97 -37.11 -5.36 -8.69
N LEU A 98 -36.36 -6.40 -8.32
CA LEU A 98 -36.80 -7.80 -8.47
C LEU A 98 -37.96 -8.15 -7.54
N THR A 99 -37.98 -7.59 -6.33
CA THR A 99 -39.04 -7.82 -5.33
C THR A 99 -40.16 -6.79 -5.40
N LYS A 100 -40.14 -5.89 -6.39
CA LYS A 100 -41.18 -4.88 -6.57
C LYS A 100 -42.49 -5.58 -6.94
N CYS A 101 -43.35 -5.75 -5.94
CA CYS A 101 -44.71 -6.22 -6.15
C CYS A 101 -45.46 -5.13 -6.93
N ARG A 102 -45.60 -5.33 -8.24
CA ARG A 102 -46.43 -4.46 -9.06
C ARG A 102 -47.87 -4.71 -8.64
N VAL A 103 -48.66 -3.65 -8.46
CA VAL A 103 -50.10 -3.79 -8.27
C VAL A 103 -50.61 -4.55 -9.50
N PRO A 104 -51.17 -5.77 -9.32
CA PRO A 104 -51.56 -6.55 -10.47
C PRO A 104 -52.77 -5.91 -11.14
N THR A 105 -52.73 -5.84 -12.47
CA THR A 105 -53.92 -5.50 -13.24
C THR A 105 -54.92 -6.64 -13.08
N TRP A 106 -56.03 -6.39 -12.40
CA TRP A 106 -57.10 -7.36 -12.26
C TRP A 106 -57.68 -7.69 -13.64
N MET A 107 -57.67 -8.98 -14.00
CA MET A 107 -58.31 -9.42 -15.24
C MET A 107 -59.83 -9.45 -15.12
N ASN A 108 -60.52 -9.21 -16.24
CA ASN A 108 -61.97 -9.32 -16.27
C ASN A 108 -62.38 -10.80 -16.19
N ASP A 109 -63.41 -11.11 -15.42
CA ASP A 109 -63.97 -12.47 -15.31
C ASP A 109 -64.33 -13.09 -16.66
N LYS A 110 -64.69 -12.26 -17.64
CA LYS A 110 -65.05 -12.70 -18.99
C LYS A 110 -63.85 -13.11 -19.84
N ASP A 111 -62.66 -12.64 -19.51
CA ASP A 111 -61.45 -12.88 -20.31
C ASP A 111 -60.87 -14.28 -20.06
N ARG A 112 -61.33 -15.00 -19.03
CA ARG A 112 -60.76 -16.29 -18.63
C ARG A 112 -61.82 -17.26 -18.12
N ALA A 113 -62.09 -18.29 -18.92
CA ALA A 113 -63.03 -19.37 -18.58
C ALA A 113 -62.43 -20.51 -17.72
N CYS A 114 -61.10 -20.53 -17.53
CA CYS A 114 -60.38 -21.61 -16.85
C CYS A 114 -59.38 -21.09 -15.80
N CYS A 115 -59.17 -21.85 -14.73
CA CYS A 115 -58.18 -21.55 -13.69
C CYS A 115 -56.77 -21.39 -14.27
N HIS A 116 -56.08 -20.30 -13.94
CA HIS A 116 -54.73 -20.05 -14.42
C HIS A 116 -53.71 -21.13 -14.01
N LEU A 117 -53.87 -21.76 -12.83
CA LEU A 117 -52.90 -22.73 -12.32
C LEU A 117 -53.05 -24.13 -12.93
N HIS A 118 -54.29 -24.58 -13.13
CA HIS A 118 -54.58 -25.97 -13.48
C HIS A 118 -55.37 -26.12 -14.80
N LEU A 119 -55.69 -24.99 -15.45
CA LEU A 119 -56.40 -24.90 -16.73
C LEU A 119 -57.78 -25.57 -16.78
N LYS A 120 -58.36 -25.87 -15.62
CA LYS A 120 -59.71 -26.45 -15.53
C LYS A 120 -60.78 -25.36 -15.65
N PRO A 121 -61.89 -25.62 -16.37
CA PRO A 121 -62.96 -24.64 -16.51
C PRO A 121 -63.62 -24.35 -15.16
N PHE A 122 -64.07 -23.10 -15.02
CA PHE A 122 -64.92 -22.67 -13.91
C PHE A 122 -66.33 -23.25 -14.05
N THR A 123 -66.95 -23.53 -12.92
CA THR A 123 -68.31 -24.10 -12.82
C THR A 123 -68.99 -23.52 -11.58
N ASN A 124 -70.29 -23.79 -11.36
CA ASN A 124 -70.97 -23.32 -10.15
C ASN A 124 -70.33 -23.82 -8.84
N THR A 125 -69.69 -24.99 -8.86
CA THR A 125 -68.96 -25.53 -7.69
C THR A 125 -67.50 -25.07 -7.65
N ARG A 126 -66.93 -24.69 -8.79
CA ARG A 126 -65.57 -24.15 -8.93
C ARG A 126 -65.66 -22.67 -9.32
N ARG A 127 -65.87 -21.82 -8.32
CA ARG A 127 -66.00 -20.36 -8.47
C ARG A 127 -64.66 -19.73 -8.87
N ASN A 128 -64.74 -18.57 -9.50
CA ASN A 128 -63.59 -17.77 -9.90
C ASN A 128 -63.13 -16.85 -8.76
N HIS A 129 -61.82 -16.72 -8.59
CA HIS A 129 -61.18 -15.89 -7.59
C HIS A 129 -59.96 -15.18 -8.19
N HIS A 130 -59.80 -13.87 -7.96
CA HIS A 130 -58.60 -13.15 -8.38
C HIS A 130 -57.45 -13.36 -7.40
N CYS A 131 -56.29 -13.73 -7.93
CA CYS A 131 -55.06 -13.74 -7.17
C CYS A 131 -54.63 -12.30 -6.86
N ARG A 132 -54.51 -11.94 -5.59
CA ARG A 132 -54.07 -10.60 -5.17
C ARG A 132 -52.59 -10.32 -5.46
N ALA A 133 -51.80 -11.34 -5.78
CA ALA A 133 -50.39 -11.21 -6.12
C ALA A 133 -50.15 -10.92 -7.61
N CYS A 134 -50.92 -11.55 -8.52
CA CYS A 134 -50.71 -11.41 -9.97
C CYS A 134 -51.93 -10.96 -10.78
N GLY A 135 -53.13 -10.89 -10.19
CA GLY A 135 -54.36 -10.43 -10.86
C GLY A 135 -55.03 -11.48 -11.74
N GLU A 136 -54.41 -12.66 -11.87
CA GLU A 136 -54.93 -13.82 -12.60
C GLU A 136 -56.15 -14.43 -11.92
N ILE A 137 -57.00 -15.08 -12.71
CA ILE A 137 -58.21 -15.75 -12.23
C ILE A 137 -57.89 -17.22 -11.95
N ILE A 138 -58.08 -17.63 -10.70
CA ILE A 138 -57.89 -18.99 -10.19
C ILE A 138 -59.20 -19.53 -9.63
N CYS A 139 -59.23 -20.82 -9.33
CA CYS A 139 -60.37 -21.49 -8.69
C CYS A 139 -60.22 -21.60 -7.18
#